data_AF-A0A0M4FN69-F1
#
_entry.id   AF-A0A0M4FN69-F1
#
_cell.length_a   1.000
_cell.length_b   1.000
_cell.length_c   1.000
_cell.angle_alpha   90.00
_cell.angle_beta   90.00
_cell.angle_gamma   90.00
#
_symmetry.space_group_name_H-M   'P 1'
#
loop_
_entity.id
_entity.type
_entity.pdbx_description
1 polymer ?
#
loop_
_entity_poly.entity_id
_entity_poly.type
_entity_poly.pdbx_seq_one_letter_code
_entity_poly.pdbx_strand_id
1 'polypeptide(L)'
;MLSIFFGISVLIMGFSHLMKKDYFLPEKTKVLLGEEKFQSYQKGLIFPYLFLGTLMICMTIVEMKKILQTSTFIALYLILCIIPIIMFIANNKKNTGRYWFWVNGFK
;
A
#
# COMPACT_ATOMS: atom_id res chain seq x y z
N MET A 1 14.42 -13.58 -2.33
CA MET A 1 15.00 -12.81 -1.21
C MET A 1 14.71 -11.31 -1.29
N LEU A 2 15.01 -10.64 -2.41
CA LEU A 2 14.72 -9.21 -2.58
C LEU A 2 13.24 -8.83 -2.28
N SER A 3 12.29 -9.63 -2.73
CA SER A 3 10.86 -9.45 -2.47
C SER A 3 10.47 -9.53 -0.99
N ILE A 4 11.23 -10.25 -0.16
CA ILE A 4 11.01 -10.30 1.30
C ILE A 4 11.43 -8.98 1.94
N PHE A 5 12.60 -8.43 1.55
CA PHE A 5 13.05 -7.12 2.03
C PHE A 5 12.07 -6.01 1.64
N PHE A 6 11.53 -6.04 0.43
CA PHE A 6 10.47 -5.14 0.02
C PHE A 6 9.20 -5.35 0.85
N GLY A 7 8.75 -6.59 1.04
CA GLY A 7 7.59 -6.89 1.88
C GLY A 7 7.74 -6.34 3.30
N ILE A 8 8.89 -6.53 3.93
CA ILE A 8 9.21 -5.96 5.26
C ILE A 8 9.18 -4.44 5.23
N SER A 9 9.76 -3.81 4.21
CA SER A 9 9.75 -2.35 4.06
C SER A 9 8.32 -1.79 3.94
N VAL A 10 7.47 -2.46 3.18
CA VAL A 10 6.04 -2.12 3.02
C VAL A 10 5.28 -2.33 4.34
N LEU A 11 5.60 -3.37 5.12
CA LEU A 11 5.06 -3.54 6.48
C LEU A 11 5.46 -2.38 7.40
N ILE A 12 6.73 -1.96 7.37
CA ILE A 12 7.22 -0.81 8.15
C ILE A 12 6.44 0.47 7.80
N MET A 13 6.14 0.70 6.51
CA MET A 13 5.29 1.81 6.09
C MET A 13 3.87 1.71 6.68
N GLY A 14 3.26 0.52 6.63
CA GLY A 14 1.95 0.26 7.23
C GLY A 14 1.92 0.52 8.75
N PHE A 15 2.94 0.05 9.48
CA PHE A 15 3.10 0.31 10.91
C PHE A 15 3.37 1.79 11.20
N SER A 16 4.12 2.50 10.36
CA SER A 16 4.31 3.95 10.50
C SER A 16 2.96 4.68 10.49
N HIS A 17 2.07 4.33 9.56
CA HIS A 17 0.72 4.91 9.51
C HIS A 17 -0.13 4.52 10.72
N LEU A 18 0.01 3.29 11.23
CA LEU A 18 -0.67 2.85 12.45
C LEU A 18 -0.26 3.69 13.66
N MET A 19 1.03 4.04 13.75
CA MET A 19 1.59 4.91 14.78
C MET A 19 1.34 6.42 14.52
N LYS A 20 0.53 6.76 13.50
CA LYS A 20 0.27 8.14 13.04
C LYS A 20 1.51 8.92 12.62
N LYS A 21 2.62 8.22 12.33
CA LYS A 21 3.88 8.82 11.88
C LYS A 21 3.80 9.16 10.39
N ASP A 22 4.24 10.35 10.05
CA ASP A 22 4.22 10.92 8.69
C ASP A 22 5.53 10.72 7.91
N TYR A 23 6.49 9.95 8.45
CA TYR A 23 7.81 9.73 7.83
C TYR A 23 7.78 9.33 6.35
N PHE A 24 6.75 8.60 5.92
CA PHE A 24 6.61 8.11 4.54
C PHE A 24 5.52 8.84 3.74
N LEU A 25 5.00 9.96 4.27
CA LEU A 25 4.09 10.84 3.54
C LEU A 25 4.80 12.14 3.16
N PRO A 26 4.71 12.55 1.88
CA PRO A 26 5.18 13.87 1.47
C PRO A 26 4.47 14.98 2.24
N GLU A 27 5.21 16.04 2.61
CA GLU A 27 4.66 17.22 3.30
C GLU A 27 3.50 17.87 2.53
N LYS A 28 3.58 17.87 1.19
CA LYS A 28 2.50 18.32 0.30
C LYS A 28 1.16 17.60 0.55
N THR A 29 1.17 16.34 1.00
CA THR A 29 -0.04 15.59 1.31
C THR A 29 -0.71 16.15 2.56
N LYS A 30 0.08 16.56 3.56
CA LYS A 30 -0.41 17.21 4.77
C LYS A 30 -0.98 18.60 4.46
N VAL A 31 -0.28 19.37 3.64
CA VAL A 31 -0.76 20.70 3.19
C VAL A 31 -2.07 20.60 2.40
N LEU A 32 -2.19 19.63 1.48
CA LEU A 32 -3.38 19.45 0.65
C LEU A 32 -4.62 19.02 1.46
N LEU A 33 -4.44 18.16 2.46
CA LEU A 33 -5.54 17.54 3.19
C LEU A 33 -5.96 18.35 4.44
N GLY A 34 -5.06 19.11 5.03
CA GLY A 34 -5.25 19.65 6.39
C GLY A 34 -5.21 18.53 7.45
N GLU A 35 -5.11 18.91 8.73
CA GLU A 35 -4.88 17.95 9.83
C GLU A 35 -5.96 16.87 9.95
N GLU A 36 -7.23 17.25 9.80
CA GLU A 36 -8.36 16.33 9.99
C GLU A 36 -8.41 15.23 8.92
N LYS A 37 -8.35 15.60 7.63
CA LYS A 37 -8.34 14.61 6.54
C LYS A 37 -7.01 13.87 6.43
N PHE A 38 -5.91 14.45 6.91
CA PHE A 38 -4.61 13.78 6.92
C PHE A 38 -4.62 12.53 7.81
N GLN A 39 -5.23 12.59 9.00
CA GLN A 39 -5.35 11.40 9.86
C GLN A 39 -6.28 10.34 9.26
N SER A 40 -7.41 10.75 8.66
CA SER A 40 -8.31 9.84 7.93
C SER A 40 -7.56 9.15 6.77
N TYR A 41 -6.78 9.91 6.03
CA TYR A 41 -5.96 9.42 4.92
C TYR A 41 -4.90 8.41 5.40
N GLN A 42 -4.15 8.73 6.44
CA GLN A 42 -3.18 7.81 7.06
C GLN A 42 -3.85 6.51 7.50
N LYS A 43 -5.00 6.58 8.17
CA LYS A 43 -5.74 5.39 8.61
C LYS A 43 -6.14 4.48 7.44
N GLY A 44 -6.53 5.07 6.31
CA GLY A 44 -6.89 4.33 5.10
C GLY A 44 -5.70 3.71 4.36
N LEU A 45 -4.46 4.07 4.69
CA LEU A 45 -3.24 3.46 4.13
C LEU A 45 -2.76 2.23 4.92
N ILE A 46 -3.12 2.10 6.20
CA ILE A 46 -2.63 1.04 7.09
C ILE A 46 -2.85 -0.34 6.49
N PHE A 47 -4.11 -0.70 6.25
CA PHE A 47 -4.44 -2.06 5.80
C PHE A 47 -3.86 -2.38 4.40
N PRO A 48 -3.94 -1.50 3.39
CA PRO A 48 -3.31 -1.75 2.08
C PRO A 48 -1.82 -2.04 2.16
N TYR A 49 -1.06 -1.27 2.97
CA TYR A 49 0.36 -1.53 3.19
C TYR A 49 0.59 -2.85 3.92
N LEU A 50 -0.10 -3.10 5.03
CA LEU A 50 0.06 -4.34 5.80
C LEU A 50 -0.30 -5.59 4.97
N PHE A 51 -1.38 -5.52 4.20
CA PHE A 51 -1.82 -6.58 3.31
C PHE A 51 -0.79 -6.83 2.20
N LEU A 52 -0.35 -5.77 1.50
CA LEU A 52 0.62 -5.90 0.41
C LEU A 52 1.96 -6.47 0.91
N GLY A 53 2.47 -5.97 2.04
CA GLY A 53 3.73 -6.44 2.63
C GLY A 53 3.65 -7.92 3.02
N THR A 54 2.54 -8.32 3.66
CA THR A 54 2.29 -9.73 4.02
C THR A 54 2.17 -10.61 2.77
N LEU A 55 1.42 -10.16 1.77
CA LEU A 55 1.25 -10.87 0.49
C LEU A 55 2.60 -11.11 -0.19
N MET A 56 3.46 -10.09 -0.29
CA MET A 56 4.79 -10.22 -0.90
C MET A 56 5.64 -11.28 -0.19
N ILE A 57 5.65 -11.28 1.14
CA ILE A 57 6.40 -12.26 1.94
C ILE A 57 5.84 -13.67 1.72
N CYS A 58 4.53 -13.84 1.86
CA CYS A 58 3.86 -15.13 1.67
C CYS A 58 4.11 -15.70 0.28
N MET A 59 3.93 -14.88 -0.76
CA MET A 59 4.14 -15.32 -2.14
C MET A 59 5.60 -15.67 -2.41
N THR A 60 6.55 -14.91 -1.86
CA THR A 60 7.98 -15.27 -1.98
C THR A 60 8.27 -16.63 -1.32
N ILE A 61 7.67 -16.92 -0.16
CA ILE A 61 7.83 -18.22 0.52
C ILE A 61 7.23 -19.35 -0.33
N VAL A 62 6.03 -19.15 -0.88
CA VAL A 62 5.34 -20.11 -1.76
C VAL A 62 6.17 -20.42 -3.00
N GLU A 63 6.74 -19.39 -3.62
CA GLU A 63 7.63 -19.50 -4.79
C GLU A 63 8.91 -20.26 -4.44
N MET A 64 9.58 -19.90 -3.33
CA MET A 64 10.81 -20.57 -2.88
C MET A 64 10.58 -22.05 -2.57
N LYS A 65 9.42 -22.40 -2.03
CA LYS A 65 9.03 -23.79 -1.76
C LYS A 65 8.49 -24.52 -2.99
N LYS A 66 8.33 -23.83 -4.14
CA LYS A 66 7.77 -24.38 -5.39
C LYS A 66 6.45 -25.12 -5.18
N ILE A 67 5.59 -24.60 -4.29
CA ILE A 67 4.32 -25.26 -3.90
C ILE A 67 3.32 -25.25 -5.06
N LEU A 68 3.36 -24.22 -5.90
CA LEU A 68 2.42 -24.01 -7.00
C LEU A 68 3.14 -24.04 -8.35
N GLN A 69 2.41 -24.48 -9.38
CA GLN A 69 2.84 -24.28 -10.77
C GLN A 69 2.94 -22.77 -11.06
N THR A 70 3.95 -22.37 -11.85
CA THR A 70 4.26 -20.97 -12.15
C THR A 70 3.05 -20.18 -12.65
N SER A 71 2.22 -20.75 -13.52
CA SER A 71 1.00 -20.10 -14.03
C SER A 71 0.00 -19.81 -12.92
N THR A 72 -0.28 -20.79 -12.05
CA THR A 72 -1.17 -20.65 -10.90
C THR A 72 -0.64 -19.63 -9.90
N PHE A 73 0.67 -19.66 -9.63
CA PHE A 73 1.34 -18.69 -8.77
C PHE A 73 1.13 -17.25 -9.26
N ILE A 74 1.42 -16.99 -10.54
CA ILE A 74 1.26 -15.66 -11.16
C ILE A 74 -0.19 -15.20 -11.11
N ALA A 75 -1.13 -16.08 -11.49
CA ALA A 75 -2.56 -15.74 -11.49
C ALA A 75 -3.06 -15.36 -10.08
N LEU A 76 -2.71 -16.16 -9.07
CA LEU A 76 -3.09 -15.90 -7.69
C LEU A 76 -2.46 -14.61 -7.17
N TYR A 77 -1.19 -14.35 -7.50
CA TYR A 77 -0.52 -13.13 -7.09
C TYR A 77 -1.19 -11.88 -7.67
N LEU A 78 -1.54 -11.89 -8.96
CA LEU A 78 -2.21 -10.77 -9.62
C LEU A 78 -3.58 -10.48 -9.00
N ILE A 79 -4.40 -11.53 -8.77
CA ILE A 79 -5.72 -11.38 -8.15
C ILE A 79 -5.61 -10.76 -6.76
N LEU A 80 -4.66 -11.24 -5.94
CA LEU A 80 -4.47 -10.74 -4.58
C LEU A 80 -3.88 -9.32 -4.56
N CYS A 81 -3.01 -8.97 -5.50
CA CYS A 81 -2.44 -7.62 -5.60
C CYS A 81 -3.47 -6.54 -5.99
N ILE A 82 -4.55 -6.90 -6.68
CA ILE A 82 -5.60 -5.94 -7.05
C ILE A 82 -6.29 -5.34 -5.81
N ILE A 83 -6.45 -6.13 -4.74
CA ILE A 83 -7.13 -5.71 -3.50
C ILE A 83 -6.48 -4.46 -2.89
N PRO A 84 -5.19 -4.45 -2.50
CA PRO A 84 -4.55 -3.27 -1.93
C PRO A 84 -4.50 -2.10 -2.92
N ILE A 85 -4.38 -2.36 -4.24
CA ILE A 85 -4.41 -1.30 -5.28
C ILE A 85 -5.76 -0.57 -5.26
N ILE A 86 -6.87 -1.29 -5.28
CA ILE A 86 -8.22 -0.69 -5.21
C ILE A 86 -8.38 0.11 -3.93
N MET A 87 -7.89 -0.40 -2.81
CA MET A 87 -7.99 0.30 -1.52
C MET A 87 -7.17 1.60 -1.50
N PHE A 88 -5.95 1.62 -2.07
CA PHE A 88 -5.17 2.84 -2.23
C PHE A 88 -5.94 3.89 -3.06
N ILE A 89 -6.51 3.46 -4.19
CA ILE A 89 -7.28 4.33 -5.08
C ILE A 89 -8.54 4.87 -4.38
N ALA A 90 -9.27 4.00 -3.67
CA ALA A 90 -10.46 4.38 -2.92
C ALA A 90 -10.13 5.36 -1.79
N ASN A 91 -9.03 5.13 -1.06
CA ASN A 91 -8.58 6.03 -0.01
C ASN A 91 -8.16 7.41 -0.57
N ASN A 92 -7.46 7.44 -1.70
CA ASN A 92 -7.13 8.67 -2.41
C ASN A 92 -8.41 9.42 -2.79
N LYS A 93 -9.36 8.74 -3.46
CA LYS A 93 -10.62 9.34 -3.91
C LYS A 93 -11.42 9.92 -2.74
N LYS A 94 -11.51 9.16 -1.64
CA LYS A 94 -12.25 9.57 -0.44
C LYS A 94 -11.70 10.83 0.19
N ASN A 95 -10.38 10.97 0.30
CA ASN A 95 -9.78 12.09 1.04
C ASN A 95 -9.43 13.30 0.15
N THR A 96 -9.09 13.07 -1.12
CA THR A 96 -8.65 14.14 -2.05
C THR A 96 -9.66 14.47 -3.16
N GLY A 97 -10.68 13.64 -3.34
CA GLY A 97 -11.56 13.70 -4.52
C GLY A 97 -10.93 13.16 -5.81
N ARG A 98 -9.65 12.78 -5.79
CA ARG A 98 -8.87 12.31 -6.95
C ARG A 98 -8.48 10.84 -6.80
N TYR A 99 -8.41 10.10 -7.90
CA TYR A 99 -7.99 8.69 -7.89
C TYR A 99 -6.47 8.54 -7.66
N TRP A 100 -5.67 9.54 -8.02
CA TRP A 100 -4.21 9.51 -7.93
C TRP A 100 -3.63 10.81 -7.35
N PHE A 101 -2.57 10.67 -6.53
CA PHE A 101 -1.79 11.79 -6.01
C PHE A 101 -0.89 12.47 -7.06
N TRP A 102 -0.64 11.81 -8.20
CA TRP A 102 0.31 12.22 -9.23
C TRP A 102 -0.28 13.12 -10.33
N VAL A 103 -1.53 13.55 -10.21
CA VAL A 103 -2.07 14.57 -11.12
C VAL A 103 -1.53 15.92 -10.67
N ASN A 104 -0.34 16.26 -11.18
CA ASN A 104 0.24 17.60 -11.17
C ASN A 104 -0.84 18.60 -11.60
N GLY A 105 -1.24 19.46 -10.67
CA GLY A 105 -2.33 20.40 -10.89
C GLY A 105 -2.77 21.01 -9.57
N PHE A 106 -1.82 21.69 -8.91
CA PHE A 106 -2.14 22.96 -8.29
C PHE A 106 -2.32 23.93 -9.48
N LYS A 107 -3.57 24.26 -9.79
CA LYS A 107 -3.91 25.56 -10.35
C LYS A 107 -4.46 26.37 -9.19
#